data_AF-A0A150UPU3-F1
#
_entry.id   AF-A0A150UPU3-F1
#
_cell.length_a   1.000
_cell.length_b   1.000
_cell.length_c   1.000
_cell.angle_alpha   90.00
_cell.angle_beta   90.00
_cell.angle_gamma   90.00
#
_symmetry.space_group_name_H-M   'P 1'
#
loop_
_entity.id
_entity.type
_entity.pdbx_description
1 polymer ?
#
loop_
_entity_poly.entity_id
_entity_poly.type
_entity_poly.pdbx_seq_one_letter_code
_entity_poly.pdbx_strand_id
1 'polypeptide(L)' 'MPSQFEDRISKAITSYRKGDYTSIHECATALLILESTLRHRLSGCLSCSTAYATQQILSTAEEESLIKWIS' A
#
# COMPACT_ATOMS: atom_id res chain seq x y z
N MET A 1 -6.70 -9.89 1.26
CA MET A 1 -7.25 -8.76 2.05
C MET A 1 -6.11 -7.82 2.37
N PRO A 2 -6.22 -6.51 2.09
CA PRO A 2 -5.22 -5.55 2.57
C PRO A 2 -5.13 -5.68 4.10
N SER A 3 -3.91 -5.62 4.63
CA SER A 3 -3.74 -5.63 6.07
C SER A 3 -4.32 -4.33 6.62
N GLN A 4 -4.88 -4.35 7.84
CA GLN A 4 -5.38 -3.14 8.52
C GLN A 4 -4.34 -2.01 8.55
N PHE A 5 -3.07 -2.35 8.44
CA PHE A 5 -1.95 -1.41 8.33
C PHE A 5 -1.87 -0.72 6.96
N GLU A 6 -1.96 -1.47 5.86
CA GLU A 6 -1.94 -0.89 4.50
C GLU A 6 -3.19 -0.03 4.23
N ASP A 7 -4.32 -0.36 4.85
CA ASP A 7 -5.53 0.48 4.80
C ASP A 7 -5.30 1.84 5.47
N ARG A 8 -4.62 1.85 6.62
CA ARG A 8 -4.26 3.09 7.34
C ARG A 8 -3.28 3.94 6.54
N ILE A 9 -2.29 3.31 5.90
CA ILE A 9 -1.36 3.99 4.99
C ILE A 9 -2.11 4.62 3.81
N SER A 10 -2.98 3.85 3.16
CA SER A 10 -3.77 4.33 2.02
C SER A 10 -4.67 5.50 2.43
N LYS A 11 -5.29 5.41 3.62
CA LYS A 11 -6.06 6.50 4.21
C LYS A 11 -5.20 7.74 4.49
N ALA A 12 -3.99 7.57 5.00
CA ALA A 12 -3.06 8.68 5.27
C ALA A 12 -2.60 9.40 4.00
N ILE A 13 -2.28 8.63 2.95
CA ILE A 13 -1.89 9.20 1.66
C ILE A 13 -3.05 10.00 1.06
N THR A 14 -4.27 9.45 1.10
CA THR A 14 -5.46 10.11 0.54
C THR A 14 -5.83 11.37 1.32
N SER A 15 -5.84 11.34 2.65
CA SER A 15 -6.12 12.52 3.49
C SER A 15 -5.06 13.61 3.34
N TYR A 16 -3.78 13.24 3.26
CA TYR A 16 -2.70 14.21 3.04
C TYR A 16 -2.82 14.88 1.67
N ARG A 17 -3.09 14.11 0.61
CA ARG A 17 -3.30 14.65 -0.75
C ARG A 17 -4.56 15.52 -0.87
N LYS A 18 -5.60 15.22 -0.07
CA LYS A 18 -6.83 16.02 0.01
C LYS A 18 -6.62 17.36 0.74
N GLY A 19 -5.51 17.52 1.46
CA GLY A 19 -5.22 18.71 2.26
C GLY A 19 -5.90 18.71 3.62
N ASP A 20 -6.36 17.54 4.11
CA ASP A 20 -6.99 17.41 5.43
C ASP A 20 -5.98 17.61 6.58
N TYR A 21 -4.68 17.49 6.29
CA TYR A 21 -3.58 17.70 7.23
C TYR A 21 -2.54 18.63 6.65
N THR A 22 -2.02 19.53 7.48
CA THR A 22 -1.03 20.54 7.05
C THR A 22 0.39 20.00 7.01
N SER A 23 0.66 18.94 7.79
CA SER A 23 1.98 18.33 7.86
C SER A 23 1.93 16.80 7.80
N ILE A 24 3.02 16.22 7.30
CA ILE A 24 3.22 14.75 7.28
C ILE A 24 3.22 14.21 8.73
N HIS A 25 3.80 14.96 9.68
CA HIS A 25 3.86 14.58 11.08
C HIS A 25 2.46 14.50 11.73
N GLU A 26 1.61 15.50 11.47
CA GLU A 26 0.23 15.55 11.95
C GLU A 26 -0.60 14.39 11.38
N CYS A 27 -0.47 14.12 10.08
CA CYS A 27 -1.15 13.00 9.44
C CYS A 27 -0.67 11.64 10.01
N ALA A 28 0.64 11.48 10.20
CA ALA A 28 1.25 10.26 10.72
C ALA A 28 0.80 9.98 12.17
N THR A 29 0.78 11.01 13.02
CA THR A 29 0.32 10.90 14.42
C THR A 29 -1.18 10.61 14.50
N ALA A 30 -2.02 11.31 13.71
CA ALA A 30 -3.46 11.10 13.68
C ALA A 30 -3.85 9.66 13.26
N LEU A 31 -3.08 9.05 12.36
CA LEU A 31 -3.34 7.70 11.85
C LEU A 31 -2.45 6.63 12.48
N LEU A 32 -1.69 6.98 13.54
CA LEU A 32 -0.69 6.18 14.27
C LEU A 32 0.21 5.33 13.35
N ILE A 33 0.81 5.99 12.36
CA ILE A 33 1.78 5.40 11.43
C ILE A 33 3.13 6.09 11.65
N LEU A 34 4.23 5.40 11.37
CA LEU A 34 5.54 6.04 11.38
C LEU A 34 5.61 7.10 10.28
N GLU A 35 6.11 8.28 10.64
CA GLU A 35 6.29 9.41 9.71
C GLU A 35 7.26 9.06 8.58
N SER A 36 8.32 8.29 8.87
CA SER A 36 9.26 7.79 7.87
C SER A 36 8.56 6.90 6.83
N THR A 37 7.66 6.04 7.26
CA THR A 37 6.84 5.19 6.38
C THR A 37 5.93 6.03 5.50
N LEU A 38 5.23 7.01 6.07
CA LEU A 38 4.33 7.88 5.30
C LEU A 38 5.11 8.72 4.28
N ARG A 39 6.25 9.29 4.65
CA ARG A 39 7.14 10.04 3.75
C ARG A 39 7.64 9.16 2.60
N HIS A 40 8.08 7.94 2.91
CA HIS A 40 8.55 6.98 1.91
C HIS A 40 7.45 6.55 0.94
N ARG A 41 6.22 6.40 1.43
CA ARG A 41 5.04 6.10 0.61
C ARG A 41 4.63 7.29 -0.26
N LEU A 42 4.70 8.51 0.27
CA LEU A 42 4.41 9.74 -0.48
C LEU A 42 5.42 9.98 -1.62
N SER A 43 6.68 9.54 -1.48
CA SER A 43 7.67 9.57 -2.57
C SER A 43 7.43 8.55 -3.68
N GLY A 44 6.38 7.74 -3.59
CA GLY A 44 5.98 6.78 -4.64
C GLY A 44 6.51 5.37 -4.45
N CYS A 45 7.17 5.05 -3.33
CA CYS A 45 7.64 3.69 -3.06
C CYS A 45 6.48 2.81 -2.60
N LEU A 46 6.14 1.82 -3.44
CA LEU A 46 5.12 0.81 -3.19
C LEU A 46 5.53 -0.16 -2.08
N SER A 47 4.57 -0.85 -1.49
CA SER A 47 4.86 -1.96 -0.57
C SER A 47 5.48 -3.11 -1.36
N CYS A 48 6.32 -3.94 -0.75
CA CYS A 48 6.88 -5.10 -1.45
C CYS A 48 5.77 -5.99 -2.05
N SER A 49 4.66 -6.16 -1.35
CA SER A 49 3.52 -6.94 -1.83
C SER A 49 2.80 -6.30 -3.01
N THR A 50 2.60 -4.98 -3.00
CA THR A 50 1.98 -4.26 -4.13
C THR A 50 2.93 -4.16 -5.32
N ALA A 51 4.21 -3.89 -5.08
CA ALA A 51 5.24 -3.89 -6.11
C ALA A 51 5.32 -5.27 -6.79
N TYR A 52 5.34 -6.34 -5.99
CA TYR A 52 5.32 -7.71 -6.50
C TYR A 52 4.08 -7.99 -7.35
N ALA A 53 2.88 -7.63 -6.86
CA ALA A 53 1.64 -7.78 -7.62
C ALA A 53 1.66 -6.99 -8.94
N THR A 54 2.25 -5.79 -8.97
CA THR A 54 2.36 -4.99 -10.21
C THR A 54 3.44 -5.50 -11.18
N GLN A 55 4.44 -6.22 -10.68
CA GLN A 55 5.49 -6.83 -11.48
C GLN A 55 5.12 -8.24 -11.96
N GLN A 56 4.04 -8.80 -11.41
CA GLN A 56 3.56 -10.12 -11.76
C GLN A 56 3.04 -10.11 -13.20
N ILE A 57 3.59 -11.01 -14.03
CA ILE A 57 3.18 -11.14 -15.45
C ILE A 57 1.79 -11.78 -15.54
N LEU A 58 1.52 -12.73 -14.63
CA LEU A 58 0.25 -13.44 -14.53
C LEU A 58 -0.52 -12.93 -13.33
N SER A 59 -1.82 -12.80 -13.46
CA SER A 59 -2.70 -12.59 -12.32
C SER A 59 -2.72 -13.82 -11.42
N THR A 60 -3.06 -13.63 -10.15
CA THR A 60 -3.17 -14.72 -9.17
C THR A 60 -4.14 -15.83 -9.65
N ALA A 61 -5.21 -15.46 -10.35
CA ALA A 61 -6.18 -16.42 -10.90
C ALA A 61 -5.60 -17.27 -12.04
N GLU A 62 -4.71 -16.68 -12.86
CA GLU A 62 -4.02 -17.40 -13.92
C GLU A 62 -2.98 -18.37 -13.35
N GLU A 63 -2.24 -17.96 -12.31
CA GLU A 63 -1.32 -18.86 -11.60
C GLU A 63 -2.05 -20.03 -10.95
N GLU A 64 -3.18 -19.78 -10.26
CA GLU A 64 -4.00 -20.83 -9.67
C GLU A 64 -4.53 -21.83 -10.72
N SER A 65 -4.90 -21.31 -11.90
CA SER A 65 -5.36 -22.15 -13.02
C SER A 65 -4.23 -23.02 -13.58
N LEU A 66 -3.01 -22.49 -13.70
CA LEU A 66 -1.84 -23.26 -14.14
C LEU A 66 -1.45 -24.34 -13.12
N ILE A 67 -1.44 -24.00 -11.82
CA ILE A 67 -1.16 -24.96 -10.74
C ILE A 67 -2.16 -26.13 -10.81
N LYS A 68 -3.44 -25.84 -11.00
CA LYS A 68 -4.49 -26.86 -11.15
C LYS A 68 -4.34 -27.72 -12.41
N TRP A 69 -3.78 -27.17 -13.49
CA TRP A 69 -3.58 -27.90 -14.74
C TRP A 69 -2.36 -28.83 -14.70
N ILE A 70 -1.32 -28.44 -13.97
CA ILE A 70 -0.09 -29.23 -13.79
C ILE A 70 -0.29 -30.36 -12.76
N SER A 71 -1.21 -30.18 -11.81
CA SER A 71 -1.56 -31.20 -10.79
C SER A 71 -2.48 -32.29 -11.31
#